data_AF-A0A962G3Q9-F1
#
_entry.id   AF-A0A962G3Q9-F1
#
_cell.length_a   1.000
_cell.length_b   1.000
_cell.length_c   1.000
_cell.angle_alpha   90.00
_cell.angle_beta   90.00
_cell.angle_gamma   90.00
#
_symmetry.space_group_name_H-M   'P 1'
#
loop_
_entity.id
_entity.type
_entity.pdbx_description
1 polymer ?
#
loop_
_entity_poly.entity_id
_entity_poly.type
_entity_poly.pdbx_seq_one_letter_code
_entity_poly.pdbx_strand_id
1 'polypeptide(L)' 'MNPLTDVQMPDSDPIETREWQESLAAVIEREGHERAHYLLERLVAQARRTGGSLPFSPTTDYINTIPPQLEAKSPG' A
#
# COMPACT_ATOMS: atom_id res chain seq x y z
N MET A 1 -25.00 -0.40 9.08
CA MET A 1 -23.95 -0.92 9.98
C MET A 1 -22.93 -1.63 9.11
N ASN A 2 -21.71 -1.13 8.99
CA ASN A 2 -20.66 -1.78 8.18
C ASN A 2 -19.72 -2.52 9.15
N PRO A 3 -19.77 -3.85 9.27
CA PRO A 3 -18.91 -4.61 10.17
C PRO A 3 -17.59 -4.90 9.45
N LEU A 4 -16.79 -3.85 9.19
CA LEU A 4 -15.38 -3.99 8.84
C LEU A 4 -14.55 -3.79 10.10
N THR A 5 -14.86 -4.56 11.15
CA THR A 5 -13.80 -4.96 12.07
C THR A 5 -12.98 -5.98 11.30
N ASP A 6 -12.03 -5.48 10.52
CA ASP A 6 -10.79 -6.22 10.29
C ASP A 6 -10.39 -6.72 11.66
N VAL A 7 -10.41 -8.04 11.85
CA VAL A 7 -9.93 -8.63 13.08
C VAL A 7 -8.46 -8.24 13.11
N GLN A 8 -8.13 -7.14 13.80
CA GLN A 8 -6.77 -6.78 14.14
C GLN A 8 -6.27 -7.92 15.02
N MET A 9 -5.83 -9.00 14.37
CA MET A 9 -4.93 -9.94 14.98
C MET A 9 -3.78 -9.07 15.47
N PRO A 10 -3.43 -9.15 16.78
CA PRO A 10 -2.25 -8.47 17.26
C PRO A 10 -1.09 -8.90 16.36
N ASP A 11 -0.37 -7.92 15.83
CA ASP A 11 0.79 -8.16 15.00
C ASP A 11 1.72 -9.14 15.74
N SER A 12 1.89 -10.33 15.18
CA SER A 12 2.61 -11.42 15.82
C SER A 12 4.12 -11.14 15.90
N ASP A 13 4.63 -10.30 14.99
CA ASP A 13 6.03 -9.87 14.98
C ASP A 13 6.14 -8.39 14.56
N PRO A 14 6.01 -7.45 15.52
CA PRO A 14 6.10 -6.02 15.23
C PRO A 14 7.51 -5.55 14.86
N ILE A 15 8.56 -6.37 15.09
CA ILE A 15 9.92 -6.04 14.66
C ILE A 15 10.03 -6.32 13.17
N GLU A 16 9.61 -7.51 12.74
CA GLU A 16 9.56 -7.85 11.32
C GLU A 16 8.73 -6.82 10.54
N THR A 17 7.51 -6.51 10.99
CA THR A 17 6.66 -5.49 10.34
C THR A 17 7.38 -4.16 10.17
N ARG A 18 8.16 -3.72 11.16
CA ARG A 18 8.95 -2.49 11.07
C ARG A 18 10.06 -2.60 10.04
N GLU A 19 10.81 -3.69 10.03
CA GLU A 19 11.89 -3.91 9.06
C GLU A 19 11.37 -3.91 7.61
N TRP A 20 10.19 -4.48 7.38
CA TRP A 20 9.52 -4.43 6.07
C TRP A 20 9.09 -3.01 5.68
N GLN A 21 8.56 -2.23 6.63
CA GLN A 21 8.20 -0.83 6.40
C GLN A 21 9.43 0.04 6.08
N GLU A 22 10.51 -0.13 6.85
CA GLU A 22 11.78 0.56 6.63
C GLU A 22 12.39 0.19 5.27
N SER A 23 12.32 -1.09 4.89
CA SER A 23 12.78 -1.56 3.58
C SER A 23 12.00 -0.91 2.43
N LEU A 24 10.67 -0.83 2.54
CA LEU A 24 9.84 -0.16 1.53
C LEU A 24 10.15 1.34 1.45
N ALA A 25 10.31 2.01 2.60
CA ALA A 25 10.69 3.42 2.66
C ALA A 25 12.05 3.67 1.96
N ALA A 26 13.03 2.82 2.21
CA ALA A 26 14.34 2.89 1.56
C ALA A 26 14.26 2.71 0.04
N VAL A 27 13.38 1.83 -0.47
CA VAL A 27 13.15 1.70 -1.93
C VAL A 27 12.52 2.96 -2.48
N ILE A 28 11.53 3.54 -1.81
CA ILE A 28 10.89 4.78 -2.26
C ILE A 28 11.92 5.92 -2.33
N GLU A 29 12.78 6.05 -1.32
CA GLU A 29 13.81 7.10 -1.28
C GLU A 29 14.88 6.92 -2.37
N ARG A 30 15.30 5.68 -2.65
CA ARG A 30 16.44 5.39 -3.54
C ARG A 30 16.06 5.14 -5.00
N GLU A 31 14.93 4.48 -5.22
CA GLU A 31 14.47 4.01 -6.54
C GLU A 31 13.14 4.64 -6.98
N GLY A 32 12.42 5.32 -6.07
CA GLY A 32 11.19 6.03 -6.36
C GLY A 32 9.90 5.19 -6.26
N HIS A 33 8.77 5.87 -6.41
CA HIS A 33 7.44 5.30 -6.21
C HIS A 33 7.07 4.21 -7.22
N GLU A 34 7.48 4.33 -8.49
CA GLU A 34 7.20 3.32 -9.52
C GLU A 34 7.78 1.95 -9.16
N ARG A 35 9.01 1.95 -8.64
CA ARG A 35 9.70 0.74 -8.22
C ARG A 35 9.01 0.11 -7.00
N ALA A 36 8.69 0.92 -6.01
CA ALA A 36 7.98 0.47 -4.81
C ALA A 36 6.63 -0.17 -5.17
N HIS A 37 5.87 0.45 -6.08
CA HIS A 37 4.61 -0.08 -6.59
C HIS A 37 4.80 -1.45 -7.25
N TYR A 38 5.78 -1.57 -8.16
CA TYR A 38 6.12 -2.84 -8.81
C TYR A 38 6.43 -3.96 -7.80
N LEU A 39 7.20 -3.66 -6.74
CA LEU A 39 7.53 -4.66 -5.71
C LEU A 39 6.30 -5.11 -4.93
N LEU A 40 5.43 -4.17 -4.54
CA LEU A 40 4.19 -4.48 -3.83
C LEU A 40 3.26 -5.37 -4.67
N GLU A 41 3.09 -5.07 -5.96
CA GLU A 41 2.29 -5.90 -6.87
C GLU A 41 2.81 -7.34 -6.93
N ARG A 42 4.14 -7.51 -6.99
CA ARG A 42 4.79 -8.83 -7.03
C ARG A 42 4.58 -9.60 -5.73
N LEU A 43 4.69 -8.95 -4.57
CA LEU A 43 4.45 -9.55 -3.25
C LEU A 43 2.99 -9.99 -3.09
N VAL A 44 2.04 -9.12 -3.45
CA VAL A 44 0.59 -9.45 -3.43
C VAL A 44 0.31 -10.63 -4.37
N ALA A 45 0.86 -10.61 -5.57
CA ALA A 45 0.69 -11.71 -6.53
C ALA A 45 1.28 -13.02 -5.99
N GLN A 46 2.39 -12.98 -5.26
CA GLN A 46 2.99 -14.15 -4.62
C GLN A 46 2.10 -14.70 -3.50
N ALA A 47 1.63 -13.84 -2.59
CA ALA A 47 0.74 -14.24 -1.50
C ALA A 47 -0.56 -14.89 -2.00
N ARG A 48 -1.13 -14.36 -3.09
CA ARG A 48 -2.30 -14.96 -3.76
C ARG A 48 -2.01 -16.36 -4.30
N ARG A 49 -0.85 -16.56 -4.95
CA ARG A 49 -0.45 -17.87 -5.50
C ARG A 49 -0.21 -18.92 -4.43
N THR A 50 0.24 -18.52 -3.24
CA THR A 50 0.52 -19.44 -2.13
C THR A 50 -0.74 -19.80 -1.32
N GLY A 51 -1.94 -19.43 -1.79
CA GLY A 51 -3.21 -19.73 -1.12
C GLY A 51 -3.56 -18.79 0.04
N GLY A 52 -2.81 -17.69 0.20
CA GLY A 52 -3.18 -16.63 1.12
C GLY A 52 -4.43 -15.93 0.61
N SER A 53 -5.56 -16.15 1.28
CA SER A 53 -6.80 -15.40 1.03
C SER A 53 -6.62 -13.96 1.50
N LEU A 54 -5.97 -13.13 0.68
CA LEU A 54 -5.99 -11.69 0.87
C LEU A 54 -7.39 -11.19 0.49
N PRO A 55 -8.13 -10.52 1.40
CA PRO A 55 -9.35 -9.85 1.01
C PRO A 55 -9.02 -8.87 -0.12
N PHE A 56 -9.65 -9.09 -1.27
CA PHE A 56 -9.49 -8.23 -2.43
C PHE A 56 -10.19 -6.89 -2.14
N SER A 57 -9.41 -5.83 -1.92
CA SER A 57 -9.93 -4.47 -1.99
C SER A 57 -9.62 -3.91 -3.39
N PRO A 58 -10.62 -3.73 -4.26
CA PRO A 58 -10.43 -3.15 -5.59
C PRO A 58 -10.13 -1.64 -5.58
N THR A 59 -10.08 -1.01 -4.41
CA THR A 59 -9.90 0.43 -4.30
C THR A 59 -8.44 0.76 -4.03
N THR A 60 -7.79 1.42 -4.98
CA THR A 60 -6.64 2.29 -4.69
C THR A 60 -7.09 3.32 -3.65
N ASP A 61 -6.24 3.66 -2.69
CA ASP A 61 -6.57 4.72 -1.73
C ASP A 61 -7.05 5.97 -2.48
N TYR A 62 -8.16 6.55 -2.01
CA TYR A 62 -8.71 7.77 -2.58
C TYR A 62 -7.86 8.97 -2.14
N ILE A 63 -6.67 9.08 -2.73
CA ILE A 63 -5.73 10.18 -2.53
C ILE A 63 -5.52 10.84 -3.89
N ASN A 64 -5.67 12.17 -3.92
CA ASN A 64 -5.27 12.96 -5.08
C ASN A 64 -3.76 12.77 -5.30
N THR A 65 -3.39 12.22 -6.46
CA THR A 65 -1.99 12.11 -6.90
C THR A 65 -1.42 13.45 -7.39
N ILE A 66 -2.25 14.50 -7.47
CA ILE A 66 -1.86 15.85 -7.86
C ILE A 66 -1.77 16.70 -6.58
N PRO A 67 -0.59 17.22 -6.21
CA PRO A 67 -0.49 18.15 -5.10
C PRO A 67 -1.21 19.46 -5.46
N PRO A 68 -1.79 20.19 -4.48
CA PRO A 68 -2.62 21.38 -4.74
C PRO A 68 -1.96 22.46 -5.60
N GLN A 69 -0.62 22.52 -5.58
CA GLN A 69 0.18 23.47 -6.36
C GLN A 69 0.26 23.13 -7.85
N LEU A 70 0.00 21.86 -8.22
CA LEU A 70 -0.03 21.35 -9.59
C LEU A 70 -1.46 21.15 -10.11
N GLU A 71 -2.48 21.41 -9.28
CA GLU A 71 -3.87 21.37 -9.73
C GLU A 71 -4.12 22.52 -10.72
N ALA A 72 -4.70 22.18 -11.88
CA ALA A 72 -5.10 23.18 -12.86
C ALA A 72 -6.18 24.09 -12.25
N LYS A 73 -5.99 25.40 -12.33
CA LYS A 73 -7.02 26.36 -11.89
C LYS A 73 -8.27 26.18 -12.74
N SER A 74 -9.42 25.97 -12.09
CA SER A 74 -10.71 25.92 -12.75
C SER A 74 -11.01 27.23 -13.48
N PRO A 75 -11.52 27.17 -14.73
CA PRO A 75 -12.01 28.35 -15.44
C PRO A 75 -13.36 28.72 -14.83
N GLY A 76 -13.38 29.72 -13.95
CA GLY A 76 -14.62 30.33 -13.44
C GLY A 76 -15.40 31.05 -14.53
#